data_AF-B1TE46-F1
#
_entry.id   AF-B1TE46-F1
#
_cell.length_a   1.000
_cell.length_b   1.000
_cell.length_c   1.000
_cell.angle_alpha   90.00
_cell.angle_beta   90.00
_cell.angle_gamma   90.00
#
_symmetry.space_group_name_H-M   'P 1'
#
loop_
_entity.id
_entity.type
_entity.pdbx_description
1 polymer ?
#
loop_
_entity_poly.entity_id
_entity_poly.type
_entity_poly.pdbx_seq_one_letter_code
_entity_poly.pdbx_strand_id
1 'polypeptide(L)'
;MPFDRPIDAWKAELFDTIDAGFTVARSGIATTGTLVLAPDAGTPRTVSLVPPLHVALVHANTLHADLHAAVHAERWHAGMPTNVVLVSGPSKTSDIQQTLAYGAHGPRNLWVVIVTEPAAEPAAAACQEPPR
;
A
#
# COMPACT_ATOMS: atom_id res chain seq x y z
N MET A 1 16.00 -5.03 -7.61
CA MET A 1 16.56 -4.34 -8.79
C MET A 1 16.94 -2.93 -8.36
N PRO A 2 18.21 -2.50 -8.43
CA PRO A 2 18.54 -1.09 -8.22
C PRO A 2 18.02 -0.26 -9.42
N PHE A 3 17.27 0.82 -9.15
CA PHE A 3 16.75 1.73 -10.19
C PHE A 3 17.78 2.82 -10.52
N ASP A 4 18.92 2.41 -11.06
CA ASP A 4 20.11 3.26 -11.29
C ASP A 4 20.21 3.86 -12.70
N ARG A 5 19.33 3.43 -13.62
CA ARG A 5 19.23 3.94 -15.00
C ARG A 5 17.98 4.79 -15.20
N PRO A 6 17.96 5.71 -16.19
CA PRO A 6 16.76 6.49 -16.52
C PRO A 6 15.53 5.62 -16.75
N ILE A 7 14.35 6.08 -16.32
CA ILE A 7 13.12 5.26 -16.35
C ILE A 7 12.75 4.77 -17.76
N ASP A 8 13.07 5.54 -18.80
CA ASP A 8 12.82 5.18 -20.19
C ASP A 8 13.56 3.90 -20.61
N ALA A 9 14.73 3.64 -20.03
CA ALA A 9 15.52 2.44 -20.28
C ALA A 9 14.90 1.17 -19.68
N TRP A 10 13.97 1.32 -18.73
CA TRP A 10 13.30 0.21 -18.05
C TRP A 10 11.93 -0.14 -18.63
N LYS A 11 11.41 0.65 -19.59
CA LYS A 11 10.04 0.50 -20.09
C LYS A 11 9.76 -0.92 -20.60
N ALA A 12 10.55 -1.42 -21.55
CA ALA A 12 10.32 -2.75 -22.12
C ALA A 12 10.34 -3.83 -21.04
N GLU A 13 11.32 -3.79 -20.13
CA GLU A 13 11.45 -4.76 -19.05
C GLU A 13 10.25 -4.73 -18.09
N LEU A 14 9.83 -3.53 -17.67
CA LEU A 14 8.71 -3.32 -16.75
C LEU A 14 7.36 -3.74 -17.35
N PHE A 15 7.15 -3.54 -18.65
CA PHE A 15 5.88 -3.86 -19.32
C PHE A 15 5.82 -5.30 -19.85
N ASP A 16 6.94 -5.86 -20.29
CA ASP A 16 6.95 -7.12 -21.05
C ASP A 16 7.47 -8.31 -20.24
N THR A 17 8.26 -8.07 -19.19
CA THR A 17 8.98 -9.16 -18.49
C THR A 17 8.72 -9.23 -16.98
N ILE A 18 8.20 -8.17 -16.37
CA ILE A 18 7.96 -8.11 -14.92
C ILE A 18 6.49 -8.41 -14.63
N ASP A 19 6.24 -9.58 -14.06
CA ASP A 19 4.89 -10.04 -13.74
C ASP A 19 4.29 -9.35 -12.50
N ALA A 20 5.14 -8.96 -11.54
CA ALA A 20 4.70 -8.41 -10.27
C ALA A 20 5.63 -7.32 -9.74
N GLY A 21 5.02 -6.25 -9.22
CA GLY A 21 5.68 -5.22 -8.43
C GLY A 21 5.44 -5.45 -6.95
N PHE A 22 6.46 -5.22 -6.12
CA PHE A 22 6.34 -5.30 -4.67
C PHE A 22 6.65 -3.96 -4.03
N THR A 23 5.80 -3.51 -3.11
CA THR A 23 6.06 -2.29 -2.33
C THR A 23 5.67 -2.49 -0.88
N VAL A 24 6.41 -1.86 0.03
CA VAL A 24 5.95 -1.66 1.41
C VAL A 24 5.17 -0.34 1.45
N ALA A 25 3.90 -0.41 1.82
CA ALA A 25 3.07 0.75 2.06
C ALA A 25 3.54 1.47 3.33
N ARG A 26 3.49 2.79 3.29
CA ARG A 26 3.80 3.65 4.45
C ARG A 26 2.77 3.46 5.56
N SER A 27 1.50 3.40 5.17
CA SER A 27 0.34 3.25 6.04
C SER A 27 -0.88 2.84 5.21
N GLY A 28 -2.02 2.63 5.86
CA GLY A 28 -3.30 2.39 5.20
C GLY A 28 -4.46 3.11 5.88
N ILE A 29 -5.52 3.38 5.13
CA ILE A 29 -6.77 4.00 5.60
C ILE A 29 -7.87 2.95 5.50
N ALA A 30 -8.40 2.54 6.65
CA ALA A 30 -9.34 1.44 6.76
C ALA A 30 -10.70 1.77 6.12
N THR A 31 -11.24 2.96 6.36
CA THR A 31 -12.59 3.36 5.90
C THR A 31 -12.75 3.26 4.38
N THR A 32 -11.72 3.61 3.62
CA THR A 32 -11.75 3.63 2.15
C THR A 32 -10.99 2.47 1.52
N GLY A 33 -10.41 1.58 2.33
CA GLY A 33 -9.49 0.55 1.85
C GLY A 33 -8.34 1.13 1.04
N THR A 34 -7.75 2.23 1.49
CA THR A 34 -6.69 2.95 0.76
C THR A 34 -5.32 2.62 1.30
N LEU A 35 -4.36 2.36 0.42
CA LEU A 35 -2.95 2.28 0.75
C LEU A 35 -2.26 3.61 0.52
N VAL A 36 -1.40 4.01 1.45
CA VAL A 36 -0.54 5.18 1.32
C VAL A 36 0.84 4.71 0.94
N LEU A 37 1.28 5.04 -0.28
CA LEU A 37 2.63 4.76 -0.76
C LEU A 37 3.45 6.05 -0.76
N ALA A 38 4.71 5.96 -0.33
CA ALA A 38 5.69 7.04 -0.43
C ALA A 38 6.86 6.57 -1.30
N PRO A 39 6.73 6.68 -2.63
CA PRO A 39 7.77 6.24 -3.57
C PRO A 39 9.08 7.00 -3.35
N ASP A 40 10.20 6.30 -3.49
CA ASP A 40 11.54 6.85 -3.40
C ASP A 40 12.42 6.33 -4.54
N ALA A 41 13.73 6.63 -4.50
CA ALA A 41 14.67 6.20 -5.53
C ALA A 41 14.86 4.67 -5.58
N GLY A 42 14.63 3.96 -4.48
CA GLY A 42 14.69 2.50 -4.41
C GLY A 42 13.38 1.83 -4.82
N THR A 43 12.25 2.51 -4.66
CA THR A 43 10.91 2.03 -5.00
C THR A 43 10.13 3.09 -5.79
N PRO A 44 10.41 3.27 -7.10
CA PRO A 44 9.74 4.27 -7.90
C PRO A 44 8.27 3.88 -8.15
N ARG A 45 7.43 4.89 -8.44
CA ARG A 45 5.98 4.72 -8.68
C ARG A 45 5.64 3.66 -9.73
N THR A 46 6.52 3.46 -10.69
CA THR A 46 6.34 2.51 -11.78
C THR A 46 6.18 1.08 -11.25
N VAL A 47 6.82 0.74 -10.12
CA VAL A 47 6.71 -0.57 -9.47
C VAL A 47 5.29 -0.87 -9.00
N SER A 48 4.56 0.12 -8.49
CA SER A 48 3.17 -0.08 -8.04
C SER A 48 2.13 0.05 -9.17
N LEU A 49 2.51 0.59 -10.33
CA LEU A 49 1.56 1.01 -11.37
C LEU A 49 1.64 0.22 -12.67
N VAL A 50 2.82 -0.29 -13.04
CA VAL A 50 3.05 -0.90 -14.36
C VAL A 50 2.88 -2.42 -14.36
N PRO A 51 3.51 -3.17 -13.43
CA PRO A 51 3.34 -4.63 -13.42
C PRO A 51 1.86 -5.02 -13.32
N PRO A 52 1.44 -6.12 -13.99
CA PRO A 52 0.04 -6.53 -13.99
C PRO A 52 -0.45 -6.95 -12.60
N LEU A 53 0.45 -7.39 -11.72
CA LEU A 53 0.18 -7.64 -10.29
C LEU A 53 0.98 -6.64 -9.43
N HIS A 54 0.31 -5.99 -8.49
CA HIS A 54 0.97 -5.25 -7.41
C HIS A 54 0.73 -5.97 -6.08
N VAL A 55 1.81 -6.34 -5.41
CA VAL A 55 1.80 -6.87 -4.04
C VAL A 55 2.23 -5.74 -3.10
N ALA A 56 1.31 -5.30 -2.25
CA ALA A 56 1.56 -4.26 -1.27
C ALA A 56 1.56 -4.86 0.14
N LEU A 57 2.65 -4.66 0.87
CA LEU A 57 2.75 -5.02 2.29
C LEU A 57 2.38 -3.81 3.15
N VAL A 58 1.52 -3.97 4.14
CA VAL A 58 1.18 -2.91 5.11
C VAL A 58 1.21 -3.48 6.53
N HIS A 59 1.79 -2.74 7.47
CA HIS A 59 1.79 -3.16 8.87
C HIS A 59 0.47 -2.75 9.54
N ALA A 60 -0.15 -3.69 10.28
CA ALA A 60 -1.42 -3.45 10.94
C ALA A 60 -1.38 -2.26 11.91
N ASN A 61 -0.24 -2.03 12.57
CA ASN A 61 -0.01 -0.90 13.48
C ASN A 61 0.14 0.47 12.77
N THR A 62 0.22 0.48 11.43
CA THR A 62 0.23 1.69 10.59
C THR A 62 -1.11 1.94 9.91
N LEU A 63 -2.17 1.23 10.29
CA LEU A 63 -3.51 1.47 9.78
C LEU A 63 -4.19 2.61 10.55
N HIS A 64 -4.76 3.55 9.81
CA HIS A 64 -5.53 4.67 10.30
C HIS A 64 -7.01 4.45 9.99
N ALA A 65 -7.89 4.96 10.85
CA ALA A 65 -9.34 4.85 10.65
C ALA A 65 -9.78 5.57 9.37
N ASP A 66 -9.36 6.83 9.20
CA ASP A 66 -9.72 7.70 8.08
C ASP A 66 -8.53 8.58 7.63
N LEU A 67 -8.73 9.35 6.55
CA LEU A 67 -7.70 10.23 5.99
C LEU A 67 -7.27 11.33 6.97
N HIS A 68 -8.20 11.86 7.77
CA HIS A 68 -7.89 12.91 8.73
C HIS A 68 -6.95 12.38 9.82
N ALA A 69 -7.25 11.20 10.37
CA ALA A 69 -6.40 10.50 11.31
C ALA A 69 -5.00 10.23 10.73
N ALA A 70 -4.91 9.80 9.46
CA ALA A 70 -3.63 9.58 8.79
C ALA A 70 -2.81 10.87 8.65
N VAL A 71 -3.42 11.94 8.14
CA VAL A 71 -2.76 13.26 7.94
C VAL A 71 -2.19 13.80 9.26
N HIS A 72 -2.93 13.65 10.36
CA HIS A 72 -2.49 14.08 11.68
C HIS A 72 -1.39 13.18 12.26
N ALA A 73 -1.58 11.86 12.24
CA ALA A 73 -0.63 10.90 12.80
C ALA A 73 0.73 10.95 12.08
N GLU A 74 0.71 11.08 10.75
CA GLU A 74 1.91 11.14 9.91
C GLU A 74 2.49 12.55 9.76
N ARG A 75 1.86 13.56 10.38
CA ARG A 75 2.31 14.97 10.40
C ARG A 75 2.58 15.55 9.01
N TRP A 76 1.71 15.30 8.03
CA TRP A 76 1.95 15.76 6.65
C TRP A 76 2.08 17.30 6.54
N HIS A 77 1.45 18.04 7.45
CA HIS A 77 1.59 19.50 7.55
C HIS A 77 3.00 19.98 7.91
N ALA A 78 3.81 19.15 8.58
CA ALA A 78 5.15 19.48 9.05
C ALA A 78 6.24 19.14 8.03
N GLY A 79 5.87 18.54 6.89
CA GLY A 79 6.79 18.13 5.85
C GLY A 79 6.31 16.85 5.17
N MET A 80 5.69 17.00 4.00
CA MET A 80 5.27 15.86 3.18
C MET A 80 6.41 15.41 2.27
N PRO A 81 6.55 14.09 2.00
CA PRO A 81 7.44 13.63 0.94
C PRO A 81 7.11 14.31 -0.38
N THR A 82 8.09 14.38 -1.28
CA THR A 82 7.92 14.94 -2.63
C THR A 82 6.80 14.25 -3.42
N ASN A 83 6.48 13.00 -3.07
CA ASN A 83 5.39 12.25 -3.67
C ASN A 83 4.71 11.35 -2.64
N VAL A 84 3.38 11.39 -2.60
CA VAL A 84 2.54 10.42 -1.88
C VAL A 84 1.48 9.93 -2.87
N VAL A 85 1.33 8.61 -2.97
CA VAL A 85 0.34 7.97 -3.85
C VAL A 85 -0.69 7.27 -2.97
N LEU A 86 -1.96 7.65 -3.14
CA LEU A 86 -3.09 7.02 -2.47
C LEU A 86 -3.73 6.02 -3.43
N VAL A 87 -3.58 4.73 -3.14
CA VAL A 87 -4.19 3.64 -3.93
C VAL A 87 -5.42 3.17 -3.18
N SER A 88 -6.58 3.69 -3.56
CA SER A 88 -7.86 3.29 -2.97
C SER A 88 -8.32 1.94 -3.51
N GLY A 89 -9.07 1.20 -2.69
CA GLY A 89 -9.65 -0.08 -3.07
C GLY A 89 -10.45 -0.02 -4.38
N PRO A 90 -10.74 -1.19 -4.98
CA PRO A 90 -11.29 -1.28 -6.33
C PRO A 90 -12.49 -0.34 -6.46
N SER A 91 -12.34 0.70 -7.28
CA SER A 91 -13.46 1.56 -7.55
C SER A 91 -14.47 0.74 -8.34
N LYS A 92 -15.71 0.74 -7.88
CA LYS A 92 -16.83 0.47 -8.78
C LYS A 92 -16.85 1.69 -9.71
N THR A 93 -16.17 1.63 -10.84
CA THR A 93 -16.31 2.66 -11.88
C THR A 93 -17.76 2.66 -12.34
N SER A 94 -18.54 3.58 -11.80
CA SER A 94 -19.76 4.09 -12.41
C SER A 94 -19.37 4.72 -13.74
N ASP A 95 -19.91 4.14 -14.82
CA ASP A 95 -20.30 4.78 -16.08
C ASP A 95 -19.69 6.16 -16.35
N ILE A 96 -18.50 6.18 -16.96
CA ILE A 96 -18.04 7.32 -17.73
C ILE A 96 -18.21 6.89 -19.19
N GLN A 97 -19.26 7.41 -19.86
CA GLN A 97 -19.54 7.22 -21.30
C GLN A 97 -20.05 5.84 -21.76
N GLN A 98 -20.64 5.01 -20.88
CA GLN A 98 -21.23 3.69 -21.18
C GLN A 98 -20.30 2.71 -21.92
N THR A 99 -19.01 3.01 -22.01
CA THR A 99 -18.02 2.20 -22.71
C THR A 99 -16.98 1.78 -21.69
N LEU A 100 -16.91 0.48 -21.41
CA LEU A 100 -15.86 -0.10 -20.57
C LEU A 100 -14.51 0.14 -21.26
N ALA A 101 -13.81 1.20 -20.85
CA ALA A 101 -12.43 1.42 -21.25
C ALA A 101 -11.55 0.39 -20.52
N TYR A 102 -11.23 -0.71 -21.20
CA TYR A 102 -10.20 -1.62 -20.76
C TYR A 102 -8.83 -1.00 -21.05
N GLY A 103 -8.28 -0.22 -20.11
CA GLY A 103 -6.93 0.30 -20.22
C GLY A 103 -6.51 1.31 -19.15
N ALA A 104 -5.34 1.06 -18.57
CA ALA A 104 -4.39 2.05 -18.03
C ALA A 104 -4.66 2.78 -16.70
N HIS A 105 -5.45 2.21 -15.76
CA HIS A 105 -5.66 2.83 -14.44
C HIS A 105 -4.86 2.20 -13.27
N GLY A 106 -3.93 1.29 -13.56
CA GLY A 106 -3.08 0.64 -12.56
C GLY A 106 -2.93 -0.87 -12.80
N PRO A 107 -2.36 -1.61 -11.84
CA PRO A 107 -2.20 -3.06 -11.92
C PRO A 107 -3.56 -3.74 -12.08
N ARG A 108 -3.61 -4.85 -12.83
CA ARG A 108 -4.84 -5.64 -13.00
C ARG A 108 -5.27 -6.29 -11.69
N ASN A 109 -4.30 -6.68 -10.86
CA ASN A 109 -4.52 -7.31 -9.57
C ASN A 109 -3.73 -6.55 -8.49
N LEU A 110 -4.36 -6.30 -7.36
CA LEU A 110 -3.72 -5.78 -6.15
C LEU A 110 -3.87 -6.78 -5.02
N TRP A 111 -2.75 -7.30 -4.52
CA TRP A 111 -2.71 -8.15 -3.34
C TRP A 111 -2.19 -7.33 -2.15
N VAL A 112 -2.97 -7.26 -1.09
CA VAL A 112 -2.59 -6.56 0.14
C VAL A 112 -2.24 -7.58 1.21
N VAL A 113 -0.99 -7.57 1.65
CA VAL A 113 -0.49 -8.41 2.74
C VAL A 113 -0.42 -7.56 4.00
N ILE A 114 -1.29 -7.87 4.98
CA ILE A 114 -1.29 -7.18 6.27
C ILE A 114 -0.41 -7.95 7.23
N VAL A 115 0.65 -7.30 7.71
CA VAL A 115 1.54 -7.88 8.73
C VAL A 115 1.06 -7.45 10.10
N THR A 116 0.66 -8.44 10.90
CA THR A 116 0.39 -8.25 12.32
C THR A 116 1.63 -8.61 13.12
N GLU A 117 1.91 -7.86 14.18
CA GLU A 117 2.83 -8.35 15.21
C GLU A 117 2.31 -9.71 15.73
N PRO A 118 3.21 -10.62 16.15
CA PRO A 118 2.76 -11.82 16.85
C PRO A 118 1.87 -11.38 18.01
N ALA A 119 0.68 -11.97 18.13
CA ALA A 119 -0.16 -11.75 19.28
C ALA A 119 0.70 -11.98 20.52
N ALA A 120 0.90 -10.94 21.33
CA ALA A 120 1.44 -11.14 22.67
C ALA A 120 0.57 -12.23 23.29
N GLU A 121 1.19 -13.35 23.66
CA GLU A 121 0.48 -14.38 24.41
C GLU A 121 -0.27 -13.68 25.54
N PRO A 122 -1.59 -13.90 25.70
CA PRO A 122 -2.31 -13.30 26.79
C PRO A 122 -1.57 -13.72 28.06
N ALA A 123 -0.99 -12.74 28.76
CA ALA A 123 -0.29 -12.96 30.01
C ALA A 123 -1.24 -13.79 30.88
N ALA A 124 -0.86 -15.05 31.14
CA ALA A 124 -1.69 -15.99 31.84
C ALA A 124 -2.20 -15.29 33.09
N ALA A 125 -3.52 -15.08 33.16
CA ALA A 125 -4.14 -14.53 34.34
C ALA A 125 -3.71 -15.43 35.49
N ALA A 126 -2.87 -14.90 36.37
CA ALA A 126 -2.44 -15.61 37.55
C ALA A 126 -3.70 -15.89 38.35
N CYS A 127 -4.22 -17.12 38.25
CA CYS A 127 -5.16 -17.66 39.22
C CYS A 127 -4.41 -17.70 40.56
N GLN A 128 -4.43 -16.58 41.28
CA GLN A 128 -4.06 -16.55 42.67
C GLN A 128 -5.17 -17.26 43.44
N GLU A 129 -4.88 -18.49 43.84
CA GLU A 129 -5.70 -19.27 44.75
C GLU A 129 -5.76 -18.52 46.11
N PRO A 130 -6.96 -18.25 46.67
CA PRO A 130 -7.06 -17.56 47.94
C PRO A 130 -6.50 -18.43 49.08
N PRO A 131 -5.84 -17.84 50.09
CA PRO A 131 -5.27 -18.59 51.20
C PRO A 131 -6.37 -19.27 52.03
N ARG A 132 -6.10 -20.51 52.47
CA ARG A 132 -6.95 -21.28 53.39
C ARG A 132 -6.95 -20.69 54.79
#